data_AF-A0A485CR67-F1
#
_entry.id   AF-A0A485CR67-F1
#
_cell.length_a   1.000
_cell.length_b   1.000
_cell.length_c   1.000
_cell.angle_alpha   90.00
_cell.angle_beta   90.00
_cell.angle_gamma   90.00
#
_symmetry.space_group_name_H-M   'P 1'
#
loop_
_entity.id
_entity.type
_entity.pdbx_description
1 polymer ?
#
loop_
_entity_poly.entity_id
_entity_poly.type
_entity_poly.pdbx_seq_one_letter_code
_entity_poly.pdbx_strand_id
1 'polypeptide(L)'
;MTILLVLAALYQVGRCVLEFTPWNVFPFIPDIDEMITRQRREGLFAAVMTFSRKTTVAIATFAVGVMLQEGGFVKGSQVQPESAVNTIAMMLFIGTAGLLLIALWQALTFHLNKQTHKIFVDEVERLKSAWFETGRDATGPTYRRRSDRLLV
;
A
#
# COMPACT_ATOMS: atom_id res chain seq x y z
N MET A 1 -33.07 -1.33 3.39
CA MET A 1 -32.18 -0.48 2.56
C MET A 1 -31.24 0.38 3.40
N THR A 2 -31.76 1.13 4.38
CA THR A 2 -30.97 1.99 5.29
C THR A 2 -29.87 1.25 6.07
N ILE A 3 -30.15 0.06 6.62
CA ILE A 3 -29.14 -0.74 7.34
C ILE A 3 -27.95 -1.12 6.45
N LEU A 4 -28.20 -1.51 5.20
CA LEU A 4 -27.14 -1.85 4.25
C LEU A 4 -26.26 -0.64 3.91
N LEU A 5 -26.87 0.55 3.80
CA LEU A 5 -26.14 1.80 3.55
C LEU A 5 -25.24 2.19 4.73
N VAL A 6 -25.72 2.05 5.96
CA VAL A 6 -24.91 2.35 7.16
C VAL A 6 -23.72 1.39 7.27
N LEU A 7 -23.94 0.10 7.03
CA LEU A 7 -22.87 -0.90 7.03
C LEU A 7 -21.84 -0.64 5.91
N ALA A 8 -22.30 -0.31 4.71
CA ALA A 8 -21.41 0.04 3.60
C ALA A 8 -20.58 1.30 3.90
N ALA A 9 -21.19 2.32 4.51
CA ALA A 9 -20.48 3.54 4.91
C ALA A 9 -19.40 3.25 5.96
N LEU A 10 -19.73 2.48 7.01
CA LEU A 10 -18.77 2.09 8.04
C LEU A 10 -17.61 1.27 7.48
N TYR A 11 -17.92 0.30 6.61
CA TYR A 11 -16.93 -0.51 5.91
C TYR A 11 -15.99 0.35 5.05
N GLN A 12 -16.53 1.36 4.36
CA GLN A 12 -15.75 2.24 3.50
C GLN A 12 -14.77 3.10 4.33
N VAL A 13 -15.19 3.61 5.48
CA VAL A 13 -14.31 4.35 6.40
C VAL A 13 -13.17 3.47 6.90
N GLY A 14 -13.47 2.23 7.32
CA GLY A 14 -12.45 1.28 7.75
C GLY A 14 -11.43 0.96 6.65
N ARG A 15 -11.91 0.73 5.42
CA ARG A 15 -11.03 0.53 4.26
C ARG A 15 -10.15 1.74 3.96
N CYS A 16 -10.71 2.95 4.03
CA CYS A 16 -9.94 4.17 3.78
C CYS A 16 -8.75 4.27 4.74
N VAL A 17 -8.95 4.04 6.05
CA VAL A 17 -7.85 4.10 7.04
C VAL A 17 -6.75 3.06 6.74
N LEU A 18 -7.14 1.84 6.38
CA LEU A 18 -6.21 0.76 6.09
C LEU A 18 -5.44 0.97 4.78
N GLU A 19 -6.09 1.47 3.74
CA GLU A 19 -5.43 1.74 2.46
C GLU A 19 -4.55 3.01 2.55
N PHE A 20 -4.94 4.03 3.32
CA PHE A 20 -4.20 5.29 3.38
C PHE A 20 -2.81 5.16 4.02
N THR A 21 -2.67 4.30 5.03
CA THR A 21 -1.41 4.09 5.77
C THR A 21 -0.23 3.69 4.85
N PRO A 22 -0.33 2.61 4.04
CA PRO A 22 0.72 2.26 3.09
C PRO A 22 0.87 3.31 1.98
N TRP A 23 -0.23 3.82 1.42
CA TRP A 23 -0.20 4.77 0.31
C TRP A 23 0.53 6.08 0.64
N ASN A 24 0.55 6.48 1.91
CA ASN A 24 1.29 7.66 2.35
C ASN A 24 2.78 7.39 2.57
N VAL A 25 3.17 6.15 2.91
CA VAL A 25 4.57 5.79 3.18
C VAL A 25 5.32 5.41 1.91
N PHE A 26 4.63 4.76 0.96
CA PHE A 26 5.21 4.25 -0.26
C PHE A 26 5.95 5.29 -1.13
N PRO A 27 5.47 6.55 -1.27
CA PRO A 27 6.18 7.59 -2.00
C PRO A 27 7.53 7.97 -1.39
N PHE A 28 7.75 7.74 -0.10
CA PHE A 28 9.04 8.04 0.55
C PHE A 28 10.14 7.04 0.20
N ILE A 29 9.80 5.84 -0.29
CA ILE A 29 10.79 4.81 -0.60
C ILE A 29 11.68 5.23 -1.79
N PRO A 30 11.13 5.68 -2.93
CA PRO A 30 11.93 6.25 -4.01
C PRO A 30 12.74 7.48 -3.62
N ASP A 31 12.17 8.38 -2.80
CA ASP A 31 12.85 9.59 -2.34
C ASP A 31 14.10 9.24 -1.48
N ILE A 32 13.97 8.24 -0.60
CA ILE A 32 15.09 7.73 0.21
C ILE A 32 16.12 7.02 -0.68
N ASP A 33 15.69 6.20 -1.64
CA ASP A 33 16.58 5.52 -2.58
C ASP A 33 17.36 6.53 -3.44
N GLU A 34 16.70 7.58 -3.94
CA GLU A 34 17.32 8.66 -4.69
C GLU A 34 18.32 9.44 -3.84
N MET A 35 18.01 9.72 -2.57
CA MET A 35 18.95 10.40 -1.67
C MET A 35 20.25 9.61 -1.47
N ILE A 36 20.17 8.28 -1.41
CA ILE A 36 21.33 7.39 -1.19
C ILE A 36 22.09 7.13 -2.49
N THR A 37 21.38 6.85 -3.59
CA THR A 37 21.98 6.40 -4.86
C THR A 37 22.19 7.53 -5.87
N ARG A 38 21.58 8.69 -5.65
CA ARG A 38 21.54 9.86 -6.57
C ARG A 38 20.98 9.54 -7.96
N GLN A 39 20.15 8.50 -8.08
CA GLN A 39 19.49 8.13 -9.33
C GLN A 39 17.97 8.22 -9.20
N ARG A 40 17.32 8.88 -10.16
CA ARG A 40 15.85 8.99 -10.22
C ARG A 40 15.25 7.69 -10.77
N ARG A 41 14.86 6.78 -9.86
CA ARG A 41 14.21 5.49 -10.18
C ARG A 41 12.74 5.43 -9.78
N GLU A 42 12.13 6.57 -9.49
CA GLU A 42 10.72 6.73 -9.08
C GLU A 42 9.74 5.95 -9.97
N GLY A 43 9.92 6.04 -11.30
CA GLY A 43 9.06 5.38 -12.28
C GLY A 43 9.10 3.85 -12.21
N LEU A 44 10.24 3.25 -11.88
CA LEU A 44 10.38 1.80 -11.73
C LEU A 44 9.64 1.31 -10.47
N PHE A 45 9.76 2.03 -9.36
CA PHE A 45 9.05 1.71 -8.13
C PHE A 45 7.53 1.86 -8.28
N ALA A 46 7.08 2.93 -8.92
CA ALA A 46 5.66 3.13 -9.22
C ALA A 46 5.11 2.02 -10.13
N ALA A 47 5.87 1.63 -11.16
CA ALA A 47 5.50 0.54 -12.06
C ALA A 47 5.40 -0.81 -11.32
N VAL A 48 6.39 -1.16 -10.50
CA VAL A 48 6.39 -2.43 -9.75
C VAL A 48 5.23 -2.47 -8.75
N MET A 49 5.00 -1.39 -7.99
CA MET A 49 3.92 -1.33 -7.01
C MET A 49 2.55 -1.54 -7.65
N THR A 50 2.27 -0.82 -8.73
CA THR A 50 0.98 -0.91 -9.43
C THR A 50 0.82 -2.24 -10.15
N PHE A 51 1.90 -2.74 -10.77
CA PHE A 51 1.91 -4.05 -11.42
C PHE A 51 1.63 -5.16 -10.41
N SER A 52 2.36 -5.22 -9.29
CA SER A 52 2.14 -6.23 -8.25
C SER A 52 0.70 -6.20 -7.76
N ARG A 53 0.15 -5.00 -7.48
CA ARG A 53 -1.26 -4.85 -7.08
C ARG A 53 -2.23 -5.41 -8.13
N LYS A 54 -2.06 -5.02 -9.40
CA LYS A 54 -2.92 -5.47 -10.50
C LYS A 54 -2.82 -6.97 -10.73
N THR A 55 -1.62 -7.52 -10.65
CA THR A 55 -1.36 -8.95 -10.79
C THR A 55 -2.01 -9.75 -9.68
N THR A 56 -1.87 -9.34 -8.41
CA THR A 56 -2.54 -10.03 -7.29
C THR A 56 -4.06 -10.01 -7.44
N VAL A 57 -4.65 -8.86 -7.81
CA VAL A 57 -6.11 -8.76 -8.02
C VAL A 57 -6.56 -9.61 -9.21
N ALA A 58 -5.79 -9.65 -10.30
CA ALA A 58 -6.11 -10.46 -11.47
C ALA A 58 -6.07 -11.96 -11.14
N ILE A 59 -5.02 -12.42 -10.45
CA ILE A 59 -4.89 -13.82 -10.02
C ILE A 59 -6.03 -14.20 -9.08
N ALA A 60 -6.35 -13.34 -8.10
CA ALA A 60 -7.46 -13.59 -7.18
C ALA A 60 -8.80 -13.69 -7.93
N THR A 61 -9.08 -12.76 -8.83
CA THR A 61 -10.31 -12.74 -9.63
C THR A 61 -10.39 -13.95 -10.57
N PHE A 62 -9.26 -14.37 -11.14
CA PHE A 62 -9.20 -15.55 -12.00
C PHE A 62 -9.50 -16.82 -11.20
N ALA A 63 -8.87 -17.02 -10.04
CA ALA A 63 -9.12 -18.16 -9.16
C ALA A 63 -10.60 -18.22 -8.73
N VAL A 64 -11.18 -17.07 -8.38
CA VAL A 64 -12.62 -16.94 -8.09
C VAL A 64 -13.48 -17.39 -9.26
N GLY A 65 -13.13 -16.95 -10.47
CA GLY A 65 -13.85 -17.30 -11.69
C GLY A 65 -13.85 -18.80 -11.97
N VAL A 66 -12.71 -19.46 -11.81
CA VAL A 66 -12.58 -20.92 -11.99
C VAL A 66 -13.45 -21.67 -10.98
N MET A 67 -13.39 -21.31 -9.69
CA MET A 67 -14.19 -21.97 -8.65
C MET A 67 -15.70 -21.80 -8.86
N LEU A 68 -16.13 -20.64 -9.37
CA LEU A 68 -17.54 -20.41 -9.71
C LEU A 68 -18.00 -21.26 -10.90
N GLN A 69 -17.14 -21.44 -11.92
CA GLN A 69 -17.45 -22.31 -13.06
C GLN A 69 -17.62 -23.77 -12.62
N GLU A 70 -16.73 -24.27 -11.76
CA GLU A 70 -16.81 -25.63 -11.21
C GLU A 70 -18.03 -25.82 -10.29
N GLY A 71 -18.45 -24.78 -9.58
CA GLY A 71 -19.66 -24.79 -8.75
C GLY A 71 -20.98 -24.87 -9.51
N GLY A 72 -20.95 -24.84 -10.84
CA GLY A 72 -22.17 -24.86 -11.66
C GLY A 72 -22.92 -23.53 -11.67
N PHE A 73 -22.21 -22.41 -11.47
CA PHE A 73 -22.81 -21.07 -11.53
C PHE A 73 -23.33 -20.76 -12.94
N VAL A 74 -24.65 -20.56 -13.07
CA VAL A 74 -25.29 -20.23 -14.35
C VAL A 74 -25.51 -18.72 -14.42
N LYS A 75 -24.75 -18.04 -15.28
CA LYS A 75 -24.89 -16.59 -15.52
C LYS A 75 -26.28 -16.28 -16.09
N GLY A 76 -27.01 -15.38 -15.44
CA GLY A 76 -28.29 -14.87 -15.92
C GLY A 76 -29.53 -15.68 -15.52
N SER A 77 -29.39 -16.79 -14.79
CA SER A 77 -30.54 -17.46 -14.19
C SER A 77 -30.95 -16.80 -12.87
N GLN A 78 -32.24 -16.51 -12.72
CA GLN A 78 -32.83 -16.03 -11.46
C GLN A 78 -32.88 -17.12 -10.38
N VAL A 79 -32.84 -18.39 -10.79
CA VAL A 79 -32.79 -19.56 -9.91
C VAL A 79 -31.43 -20.22 -10.07
N GLN A 80 -30.61 -20.13 -9.03
CA GLN A 80 -29.30 -20.79 -8.99
C GLN A 80 -29.47 -22.19 -8.40
N PRO A 81 -28.78 -23.21 -8.94
CA PRO A 81 -28.79 -24.54 -8.36
C PRO A 81 -28.17 -24.50 -6.94
N GLU A 82 -28.65 -25.38 -6.07
CA GLU A 82 -28.19 -25.47 -4.68
C GLU A 82 -26.67 -25.69 -4.59
N SER A 83 -26.08 -26.38 -5.57
CA SER A 83 -24.63 -26.55 -5.71
C SER A 83 -23.89 -25.21 -5.84
N ALA A 84 -24.41 -24.27 -6.65
CA ALA A 84 -23.78 -22.97 -6.88
C ALA A 84 -23.85 -22.09 -5.63
N VAL A 85 -24.98 -22.14 -4.91
CA VAL A 85 -25.14 -21.42 -3.64
C VAL A 85 -24.18 -21.96 -2.59
N ASN A 86 -24.06 -23.28 -2.47
CA ASN A 86 -23.12 -23.91 -1.54
C ASN A 86 -21.67 -23.58 -1.91
N THR A 87 -21.29 -23.60 -3.18
CA THR A 87 -19.94 -23.20 -3.63
C THR A 87 -19.64 -21.75 -3.28
N ILE A 88 -20.57 -20.82 -3.48
CA ILE A 88 -20.39 -19.41 -3.10
C ILE A 88 -20.23 -19.28 -1.57
N ALA A 89 -21.07 -19.98 -0.79
CA ALA A 89 -21.00 -19.95 0.66
C ALA A 89 -19.66 -20.51 1.17
N MET A 90 -19.27 -21.70 0.72
CA MET A 90 -17.97 -22.32 1.05
C MET A 90 -16.82 -21.43 0.62
N MET A 91 -16.90 -20.79 -0.54
CA MET A 91 -15.88 -19.87 -1.02
C MET A 91 -15.77 -18.63 -0.13
N LEU A 92 -16.88 -18.04 0.30
CA LEU A 92 -16.86 -16.90 1.22
C LEU A 92 -16.30 -17.29 2.58
N PHE A 93 -16.70 -18.42 3.15
CA PHE A 93 -16.20 -18.86 4.44
C PHE A 93 -14.74 -19.32 4.39
N ILE A 94 -14.42 -20.30 3.54
CA ILE A 94 -13.09 -20.89 3.43
C ILE A 94 -12.10 -19.88 2.81
N GLY A 95 -12.51 -19.17 1.77
CA GLY A 95 -11.66 -18.16 1.12
C GLY A 95 -11.33 -17.00 2.05
N THR A 96 -12.33 -16.48 2.78
CA THR A 96 -12.10 -15.40 3.75
C THR A 96 -11.29 -15.88 4.95
N ALA A 97 -11.59 -17.08 5.49
CA ALA A 97 -10.81 -17.66 6.58
C ALA A 97 -9.35 -17.89 6.17
N GLY A 98 -9.10 -18.41 4.97
CA GLY A 98 -7.77 -18.60 4.43
C GLY A 98 -7.01 -17.28 4.28
N LEU A 99 -7.64 -16.25 3.70
CA LEU A 99 -7.05 -14.92 3.60
C LEU A 99 -6.76 -14.30 4.98
N LEU A 100 -7.67 -14.47 5.95
CA LEU A 100 -7.45 -14.01 7.31
C LEU A 100 -6.29 -14.74 8.00
N LEU A 101 -6.15 -16.05 7.80
CA LEU A 101 -5.03 -16.82 8.35
C LEU A 101 -3.70 -16.38 7.74
N ILE A 102 -3.66 -16.14 6.43
CA ILE A 102 -2.47 -15.62 5.75
C ILE A 102 -2.15 -14.20 6.25
N ALA A 103 -3.15 -13.33 6.37
CA ALA A 103 -2.97 -11.98 6.90
C ALA A 103 -2.48 -12.00 8.36
N LEU A 104 -3.04 -12.88 9.19
CA LEU A 104 -2.64 -13.07 10.59
C LEU A 104 -1.22 -13.64 10.67
N TRP A 105 -0.89 -14.64 9.87
CA TRP A 105 0.48 -15.17 9.77
C TRP A 105 1.48 -14.09 9.36
N GLN A 106 1.14 -13.28 8.35
CA GLN A 106 1.98 -12.18 7.90
C GLN A 106 2.12 -11.10 8.98
N ALA A 107 1.02 -10.78 9.69
CA ALA A 107 1.02 -9.84 10.81
C ALA A 107 1.84 -10.34 12.01
N LEU A 108 1.82 -11.65 12.29
CA LEU A 108 2.61 -12.28 13.34
C LEU A 108 4.09 -12.39 12.95
N THR A 109 4.38 -12.58 11.65
CA THR A 109 5.75 -12.60 11.11
C THR A 109 6.36 -11.20 11.08
N PHE A 110 5.53 -10.16 10.89
CA PHE A 110 5.89 -8.78 11.18
C PHE A 110 6.15 -8.65 12.68
N HIS A 111 7.39 -8.91 13.10
CA HIS A 111 7.87 -8.47 14.40
C HIS A 111 7.57 -6.98 14.50
N LEU A 112 6.65 -6.63 15.41
CA LEU A 112 6.31 -5.28 15.79
C LEU A 112 7.54 -4.70 16.49
N ASN A 113 8.57 -4.40 15.70
CA ASN A 113 9.89 -4.08 16.22
C ASN A 113 9.89 -2.61 16.61
N LYS A 114 9.47 -2.36 17.85
CA LYS A 114 9.58 -1.06 18.52
C LYS A 114 11.02 -0.48 18.48
N GLN A 115 12.04 -1.29 18.20
CA GLN A 115 13.42 -0.83 18.05
C GLN A 115 13.66 -0.11 16.72
N THR A 116 13.08 -0.56 15.61
CA THR A 116 13.25 0.11 14.31
C THR A 116 12.55 1.47 14.27
N HIS A 117 11.44 1.63 15.01
CA HIS A 117 10.74 2.92 15.05
C HIS A 117 11.56 4.02 15.72
N LYS A 118 12.33 3.72 16.78
CA LYS A 118 13.26 4.70 17.37
C LYS A 118 14.37 5.09 16.41
N ILE A 119 15.00 4.12 15.76
CA ILE A 119 16.07 4.38 14.77
C ILE A 119 15.53 5.18 13.58
N PHE A 120 14.29 4.93 13.14
CA PHE A 120 13.66 5.67 12.05
C PHE A 120 13.31 7.11 12.46
N VAL A 121 12.82 7.32 13.68
CA VAL A 121 12.55 8.67 14.22
C VAL A 121 13.85 9.46 14.39
N ASP A 122 14.89 8.84 14.95
CA ASP A 122 16.20 9.45 15.15
C ASP A 122 16.87 9.80 13.81
N GLU A 123 16.77 8.93 12.80
CA GLU A 123 17.35 9.17 11.48
C GLU A 123 16.56 10.22 10.68
N VAL A 124 15.23 10.26 10.80
CA VAL A 124 14.40 11.34 10.24
C VAL A 124 14.73 12.68 10.90
N GLU A 125 14.97 12.70 12.21
CA GLU A 125 15.34 13.91 12.94
C GLU A 125 16.75 14.39 12.56
N ARG A 126 17.72 13.47 12.40
CA ARG A 126 19.09 13.76 11.90
C ARG A 126 19.09 14.31 10.47
N LEU A 127 18.30 13.70 9.58
CA LEU A 127 18.18 14.19 8.20
C LEU A 127 17.55 15.58 8.21
N LYS A 128 16.47 15.79 8.96
CA LYS A 128 15.79 17.09 9.08
C LYS A 128 16.73 18.17 9.61
N SER A 129 17.56 17.89 10.63
CA SER A 129 18.54 18.87 11.14
C SER A 129 19.63 19.19 10.12
N ALA A 130 20.15 18.20 9.40
CA ALA A 130 21.15 18.41 8.35
C ALA A 130 20.60 19.24 7.17
N TRP A 131 19.33 19.06 6.80
CA TRP A 131 18.64 19.90 5.80
C TRP A 131 18.42 21.33 6.27
N PHE A 132 18.11 21.55 7.56
CA PHE A 132 17.95 22.90 8.12
C PHE A 132 19.30 23.64 8.25
N GLU A 133 20.39 22.93 8.55
CA GLU A 133 21.74 23.49 8.54
C GLU A 133 22.21 23.83 7.12
N THR A 134 22.02 22.91 6.17
CA THR A 134 22.35 23.15 4.74
C THR A 134 21.51 24.27 4.13
N GLY A 135 20.24 24.42 4.54
CA GLY A 135 19.35 25.50 4.12
C GLY A 135 19.68 26.87 4.75
N ARG A 136 20.21 26.91 5.98
CA ARG A 136 20.79 28.12 6.59
C ARG A 136 22.10 28.52 5.92
N ASP A 137 22.93 27.56 5.54
CA ASP A 137 24.20 27.82 4.87
C ASP A 137 24.01 28.31 3.42
N ALA A 138 22.94 27.88 2.75
CA ALA A 138 22.53 28.40 1.44
C ALA A 138 21.95 29.84 1.49
N THR A 139 21.57 30.32 2.67
CA THR A 139 21.10 31.71 2.88
C THR A 139 22.13 32.60 3.60
N GLY A 140 23.26 32.03 4.03
CA GLY A 140 24.35 32.73 4.66
C GLY A 140 25.11 33.69 3.71
N PRO A 141 25.81 34.70 4.25
CA PRO A 141 26.52 35.72 3.47
C PRO A 141 27.56 35.14 2.49
N THR A 142 28.00 33.91 2.73
CA THR A 142 28.96 33.16 1.90
C THR A 142 28.37 32.66 0.58
N TYR A 143 27.08 32.28 0.54
CA TYR A 143 26.40 31.81 -0.68
C TYR A 143 26.04 32.97 -1.61
N ARG A 144 25.56 34.10 -1.05
CA ARG A 144 25.23 35.32 -1.81
C ARG A 144 26.46 35.88 -2.56
N ARG A 145 27.65 35.85 -1.95
CA ARG A 145 28.91 36.26 -2.61
C ARG A 145 29.36 35.34 -3.75
N ARG A 146 28.86 34.10 -3.83
CA ARG A 146 29.25 33.14 -4.86
C ARG A 146 28.32 33.19 -6.07
N SER A 147 27.01 33.48 -5.89
CA SER A 147 26.12 33.75 -7.04
C SER A 147 26.52 35.03 -7.76
N ASP A 148 26.88 36.08 -7.01
CA ASP A 148 27.28 37.37 -7.58
C ASP A 148 28.59 37.29 -8.36
N ARG A 149 29.41 36.27 -8.10
CA ARG A 149 30.69 36.04 -8.80
C ARG A 149 30.57 35.11 -10.02
N LEU A 150 29.40 34.50 -10.24
CA LEU A 150 29.10 33.64 -11.40
C LEU A 150 28.21 34.34 -12.44
N LEU A 151 27.78 35.58 -12.17
CA LEU A 151 26.98 36.42 -13.05
C LEU A 151 27.79 37.58 -13.69
N VAL A 152 29.12 37.49 -13.68
CA VAL A 152 30.05 38.37 -14.41
C VAL A 152 30.99 37.51 -15.22
#